data_AF-A0A2S6NEU7-F1
#
_entry.id   AF-A0A2S6NEU7-F1
#
_cell.length_a   1.000
_cell.length_b   1.000
_cell.length_c   1.000
_cell.angle_alpha   90.00
_cell.angle_beta   90.00
_cell.angle_gamma   90.00
#
_symmetry.space_group_name_H-M   'P 1'
#
loop_
_entity.id
_entity.type
_entity.pdbx_description
1 polymer ?
#
loop_
_entity_poly.entity_id
_entity_poly.type
_entity_poly.pdbx_seq_one_letter_code
_entity_poly.pdbx_strand_id
1 'polypeptide(L)' 'MRRIVENMGLDWSSQRVKLAEPASKFNCGDIATVGADGKAREMLAMPVEKLPLWLASINPNKIKSDDVRAKKIHE' A
#
# COMPACT_ATOMS: atom_id res chain seq x y z
N MET A 1 -2.01 -3.98 -3.85
CA MET A 1 -1.76 -2.86 -2.89
C MET A 1 -3.00 -2.07 -2.46
N ARG A 2 -3.93 -1.72 -3.37
CA ARG A 2 -5.10 -0.88 -3.08
C ARG A 2 -5.86 -1.18 -1.78
N ARG A 3 -6.19 -2.45 -1.52
CA ARG A 3 -6.93 -2.86 -0.32
C ARG A 3 -6.21 -2.55 0.99
N ILE A 4 -4.89 -2.70 1.03
CA ILE A 4 -4.09 -2.39 2.22
C ILE A 4 -4.18 -0.88 2.52
N VAL A 5 -4.05 -0.05 1.48
CA VAL A 5 -4.15 1.41 1.58
C VAL A 5 -5.54 1.85 2.07
N GLU A 6 -6.60 1.34 1.45
CA GLU A 6 -7.99 1.67 1.80
C GLU A 6 -8.33 1.24 3.24
N ASN A 7 -7.89 0.04 3.67
CA ASN A 7 -8.13 -0.45 5.02
C ASN A 7 -7.43 0.38 6.11
N MET A 8 -6.33 1.07 5.77
CA MET A 8 -5.66 2.02 6.66
C MET A 8 -6.35 3.41 6.70
N GLY A 9 -7.40 3.60 5.89
CA GLY A 9 -8.08 4.88 5.73
C GLY A 9 -7.30 5.92 4.91
N LEU A 10 -6.35 5.46 4.10
CA LEU A 10 -5.55 6.30 3.21
C LEU A 10 -6.18 6.38 1.81
N ASP A 11 -5.94 7.48 1.11
CA ASP A 11 -6.37 7.64 -0.28
C ASP A 11 -5.48 6.82 -1.24
N TRP A 12 -6.11 5.96 -2.05
CA TRP A 12 -5.41 5.10 -3.00
C TRP A 12 -4.72 5.88 -4.11
N SER A 13 -5.37 6.89 -4.68
CA SER A 13 -4.83 7.63 -5.83
C SER A 13 -3.50 8.30 -5.47
N SER A 14 -3.45 8.95 -4.30
CA SER A 14 -2.25 9.59 -3.78
C SER A 14 -1.14 8.59 -3.44
N GLN A 15 -1.48 7.43 -2.88
CA GLN A 15 -0.49 6.40 -2.55
C GLN A 15 0.04 5.69 -3.80
N ARG A 16 -0.79 5.50 -4.83
CA ARG A 16 -0.37 4.89 -6.10
C ARG A 16 0.75 5.71 -6.75
N VAL A 17 0.63 7.04 -6.76
CA VAL A 17 1.70 7.92 -7.29
C VAL A 17 2.99 7.70 -6.51
N LYS A 18 2.94 7.73 -5.16
CA LYS A 18 4.12 7.52 -4.31
C LYS A 18 4.76 6.14 -4.42
N LEU A 19 3.98 5.13 -4.80
CA LEU A 19 4.47 3.77 -5.01
C LEU A 19 5.03 3.56 -6.41
N ALA A 20 4.51 4.27 -7.41
CA ALA A 20 4.93 4.18 -8.81
C ALA A 20 6.11 5.11 -9.15
N GLU A 21 6.20 6.29 -8.52
CA GLU A 21 7.20 7.32 -8.80
C GLU A 21 8.63 6.88 -8.43
N PRO A 22 8.89 6.22 -7.27
CA PRO A 22 10.18 5.63 -6.97
C PRO A 22 10.17 4.13 -7.30
N ALA A 23 9.95 3.76 -8.57
CA ALA A 23 9.86 2.35 -9.00
C ALA A 23 11.04 1.49 -8.49
N SER A 24 12.24 2.07 -8.36
CA SER A 24 13.44 1.39 -7.84
C SER A 24 13.50 1.23 -6.32
N LYS A 25 12.75 2.02 -5.53
CA LYS A 25 12.80 2.00 -4.07
C LYS A 25 12.00 0.84 -3.47
N PHE A 26 10.82 0.59 -4.05
CA PHE A 26 9.92 -0.45 -3.59
C PHE A 26 9.79 -1.64 -4.55
N ASN A 27 10.36 -1.54 -5.77
CA ASN A 27 10.25 -2.54 -6.82
C ASN A 27 8.79 -2.97 -7.07
N CYS A 28 7.88 -1.98 -7.08
CA CYS A 28 6.48 -2.24 -7.39
C CYS A 28 6.32 -2.54 -8.89
N GLY A 29 5.44 -3.48 -9.21
CA GLY A 29 5.09 -3.83 -10.59
C GLY A 29 3.59 -4.07 -10.74
N ASP A 30 3.09 -3.92 -11.96
CA ASP A 30 1.73 -4.31 -12.29
C ASP A 30 1.69 -5.83 -12.54
N ILE A 31 0.77 -6.51 -11.85
CA ILE A 31 0.53 -7.94 -12.01
C ILE A 31 -0.89 -8.12 -12.50
N ALA A 32 -1.04 -8.80 -13.63
CA ALA A 32 -2.32 -9.25 -14.16
C ALA A 32 -2.99 -10.18 -13.14
N THR A 33 -4.12 -9.73 -12.59
CA THR A 33 -4.90 -10.49 -11.61
C THR A 33 -6.37 -10.47 -11.98
N VAL A 34 -7.09 -11.53 -11.62
CA VAL A 34 -8.54 -11.59 -11.78
C VAL A 34 -9.20 -10.89 -10.59
N GLY A 35 -9.96 -9.83 -10.88
CA GLY A 35 -10.76 -9.15 -9.88
C GLY A 35 -11.89 -10.02 -9.34
N ALA A 36 -12.52 -9.61 -8.23
CA ALA A 36 -13.64 -10.33 -7.64
C ALA A 36 -14.85 -10.50 -8.60
N ASP A 37 -14.93 -9.68 -9.65
CA ASP A 37 -15.91 -9.72 -10.72
C ASP A 37 -15.50 -10.60 -11.92
N GLY A 38 -14.42 -11.39 -11.80
CA GLY A 38 -13.94 -12.29 -12.84
C GLY A 38 -13.18 -11.60 -13.98
N LYS A 39 -13.00 -10.28 -13.92
CA LYS A 39 -12.31 -9.51 -14.97
C LYS A 39 -10.82 -9.37 -14.69
N ALA A 40 -10.01 -9.56 -15.73
CA ALA A 40 -8.57 -9.29 -15.66
C ALA A 40 -8.33 -7.79 -15.46
N ARG A 41 -7.45 -7.46 -14.51
CA ARG A 41 -6.99 -6.10 -14.24
C ARG A 41 -5.52 -6.13 -13.87
N GLU A 42 -4.81 -5.09 -14.28
CA GLU A 42 -3.48 -4.82 -13.77
C GLU A 42 -3.58 -4.29 -12.33
N MET A 43 -2.94 -5.00 -11.41
CA MET A 43 -2.89 -4.63 -10.00
C MET A 43 -1.45 -4.30 -9.60
N LEU A 44 -1.25 -3.08 -9.10
CA LEU A 44 0.02 -2.71 -8.49
C LEU A 44 0.30 -3.62 -7.28
N ALA A 45 1.41 -4.36 -7.36
CA ALA A 45 1.93 -5.25 -6.36
C ALA A 45 3.31 -4.78 -5.89
N MET A 46 3.67 -5.16 -4.67
CA MET A 46 4.96 -4.87 -4.05
C MET A 46 5.51 -6.18 -3.47
N PRO A 47 6.84 -6.45 -3.56
CA PRO A 47 7.46 -7.54 -2.82
C PRO A 47 7.18 -7.42 -1.33
N VAL A 48 6.80 -8.52 -0.68
CA VAL A 48 6.38 -8.53 0.74
C VAL A 48 7.49 -7.99 1.66
N GLU A 49 8.75 -8.28 1.36
CA GLU A 49 9.92 -7.77 2.07
C GLU A 49 10.04 -6.22 2.07
N LYS A 50 9.44 -5.53 1.10
CA LYS A 50 9.44 -4.06 0.99
C LYS A 50 8.25 -3.42 1.70
N LEU A 51 7.27 -4.21 2.15
CA LEU A 51 6.09 -3.71 2.84
C LEU A 51 6.44 -2.94 4.14
N PRO A 52 7.35 -3.42 5.02
CA PRO A 52 7.73 -2.67 6.22
C PRO A 52 8.37 -1.32 5.89
N LEU A 53 9.21 -1.25 4.85
CA LEU A 53 9.84 -0.02 4.40
C LEU A 53 8.82 1.01 3.93
N TRP A 54 7.79 0.58 3.19
CA TRP A 54 6.69 1.46 2.80
C TRP A 54 5.88 1.93 4.01
N LEU A 55 5.54 1.02 4.93
CA LEU A 55 4.81 1.37 6.17
C LEU A 55 5.57 2.41 7.01
N ALA A 56 6.90 2.32 7.07
CA ALA A 56 7.76 3.29 7.76
C ALA A 56 7.67 4.70 7.12
N SER A 57 7.46 4.78 5.81
CA SER A 57 7.34 6.06 5.09
C SER A 57 5.99 6.77 5.27
N ILE A 58 4.97 6.10 5.82
CA ILE A 58 3.63 6.67 6.01
C ILE A 58 3.60 7.52 7.27
N ASN A 59 3.13 8.76 7.14
CA ASN A 59 2.83 9.63 8.28
C ASN A 59 1.69 9.02 9.13
N PRO A 60 1.95 8.68 10.41
CA PRO A 60 0.95 8.06 11.28
C PRO A 60 -0.32 8.89 11.47
N ASN A 61 -0.23 10.22 11.44
CA ASN A 61 -1.38 11.12 11.61
C ASN A 61 -2.37 11.09 10.42
N LYS A 62 -1.98 10.46 9.30
CA LYS A 62 -2.84 10.28 8.13
C LYS A 62 -3.58 8.95 8.13
N ILE A 63 -3.28 8.05 9.08
CA ILE A 63 -3.96 6.76 9.25
C ILE A 63 -5.22 7.00 10.09
N LYS A 64 -6.40 6.79 9.50
CA LYS A 64 -7.69 7.07 10.16
C LYS A 64 -8.16 5.94 11.07
N SER A 65 -7.69 4.71 10.83
CA SER A 65 -8.01 3.57 11.70
C SER A 65 -7.11 3.63 12.95
N ASP A 66 -7.74 3.90 14.10
CA ASP A 66 -7.05 4.00 15.39
C ASP A 66 -6.36 2.67 15.78
N ASP A 67 -6.94 1.52 15.39
CA ASP A 67 -6.39 0.18 15.63
C ASP A 67 -5.05 -0.07 14.90
N VAL A 68 -4.85 0.56 13.74
CA VAL A 68 -3.60 0.46 12.96
C VAL A 68 -2.54 1.45 13.49
N ARG A 69 -2.97 2.58 14.06
CA ARG A 69 -2.07 3.60 14.63
C ARG A 69 -1.38 3.11 15.90
N ALA A 70 -2.06 2.32 16.73
CA ALA A 70 -1.57 1.87 18.03
C ALA A 70 -0.42 0.84 17.98
N LYS A 71 -0.21 0.15 16.83
CA LYS A 71 0.83 -0.88 16.70
C LYS A 71 2.25 -0.35 16.41
N LYS A 72 2.47 0.96 16.33
CA LYS A 72 3.78 1.57 16.02
C LYS A 72 4.61 2.02 17.24
N ILE A 73 4.18 1.75 18.48
CA ILE A 73 4.79 2.33 19.71
C ILE A 73 5.42 1.28 20.66
N HIS A 74 5.59 0.02 20.24
CA HIS A 74 6.36 -0.94 21.02
C HIS A 74 7.24 -1.81 20.13
N GLU A 75 8.45 -1.32 19.85
CA GLU A 75 9.69 -2.09 19.78
C GLU A 75 10.87 -1.17 20.16
#